data_AF-A0AA89L4E9-F1
#
_entry.id   AF-A0AA89L4E9-F1
#
_cell.length_a   1.000
_cell.length_b   1.000
_cell.length_c   1.000
_cell.angle_alpha   90.00
_cell.angle_beta   90.00
_cell.angle_gamma   90.00
#
_symmetry.space_group_name_H-M   'P 1'
#
loop_
_entity.id
_entity.type
_entity.pdbx_description
1 polymer ?
#
loop_
_entity_poly.entity_id
_entity_poly.type
_entity_poly.pdbx_seq_one_letter_code
_entity_poly.pdbx_strand_id
1 'polypeptide(L)'
;MITSQLSTFIIIANNFTMIDRDPDTKEPIYIGQQIMPNETVRDYNTEPFGNSIIVDKNYLKRQNIKIHDSNFFQRSVDRSIVYILVPDKYQRSDTEIIKNYSANAIEKIGYSKMPKFKIIHTFNNQKYFTYNINLGDPATGNNLVDPIAVVFNKNLVDLQTFGNMLTIDGGLFFEKNSEAQDVFNLLKPTIKKVGLSNTLNMSVSVYKDFSRYLAKQRSTLLAQTLHFFLLLLIDCLLIKEIIILFFELNKKQFIVKWVLGYSRIGLLFDTIFWPLLVILAISVFYQLINYSITNYAFALVLIVVSIVMYSSLFNQIFRRNQLW
;
A
#
# COMPACT_ATOMS: atom_id res chain seq x y z
N MET A 1 1.66 -38.41 -1.51
CA MET A 1 2.01 -37.10 -2.08
C MET A 1 2.51 -36.22 -0.95
N ILE A 2 3.73 -35.70 -1.08
CA ILE A 2 4.51 -35.05 -0.02
C ILE A 2 3.76 -33.81 0.47
N THR A 3 3.21 -33.89 1.68
CA THR A 3 2.65 -32.75 2.42
C THR A 3 3.81 -31.85 2.84
N SER A 4 4.26 -30.95 1.95
CA SER A 4 5.11 -29.85 2.38
C SER A 4 4.32 -29.01 3.37
N GLN A 5 4.70 -29.06 4.65
CA GLN A 5 4.12 -28.23 5.69
C GLN A 5 4.33 -26.77 5.27
N LEU A 6 3.26 -26.07 4.91
CA LEU A 6 3.34 -24.66 4.58
C LEU A 6 3.80 -23.90 5.83
N SER A 7 4.81 -23.06 5.69
CA SER A 7 5.20 -22.15 6.77
C SER A 7 4.09 -21.12 6.94
N THR A 8 3.56 -21.00 8.14
CA THR A 8 2.49 -20.05 8.48
C THR A 8 2.85 -19.29 9.74
N PHE A 9 2.34 -18.08 9.85
CA PHE A 9 2.46 -17.28 11.06
C PHE A 9 1.16 -16.51 11.30
N ILE A 10 0.95 -16.10 12.55
CA ILE A 10 -0.25 -15.38 12.97
C ILE A 10 0.15 -13.99 13.47
N ILE A 11 -0.52 -12.97 12.94
CA ILE A 11 -0.58 -11.63 13.55
C ILE A 11 -1.98 -11.04 13.34
N ILE A 12 -2.62 -10.68 14.45
CA ILE A 12 -3.91 -10.00 14.48
C ILE A 12 -3.71 -8.70 15.23
N ALA A 13 -4.04 -7.58 14.57
CA ALA A 13 -3.79 -6.23 15.06
C ALA A 13 -4.99 -5.31 14.81
N ASN A 14 -6.20 -5.84 14.91
CA ASN A 14 -7.43 -5.13 14.52
C ASN A 14 -7.62 -3.81 15.28
N ASN A 15 -7.11 -3.74 16.51
CA ASN A 15 -7.10 -2.53 17.36
C ASN A 15 -6.31 -1.37 16.75
N PHE A 16 -5.48 -1.62 15.72
CA PHE A 16 -4.66 -0.64 15.01
C PHE A 16 -5.25 -0.26 13.64
N THR A 17 -6.55 -0.40 13.47
CA THR A 17 -7.26 0.23 12.35
C THR A 17 -7.21 1.73 12.56
N MET A 18 -6.57 2.46 11.64
CA MET A 18 -6.47 3.92 11.71
C MET A 18 -7.83 4.54 11.37
N ILE A 19 -8.35 5.36 12.27
CA ILE A 19 -9.63 6.07 12.10
C ILE A 19 -9.38 7.48 11.59
N ASP A 20 -8.42 8.17 12.19
CA ASP A 20 -8.09 9.55 11.86
C ASP A 20 -6.63 9.84 12.21
N ARG A 21 -6.19 11.08 11.98
CA ARG A 21 -4.97 11.63 12.54
C ARG A 21 -5.29 12.78 13.48
N ASP A 22 -4.56 12.86 14.57
CA ASP A 22 -4.61 14.00 15.45
C ASP A 22 -4.29 15.29 14.66
N PRO A 23 -5.16 16.33 14.72
CA PRO A 23 -4.97 17.55 13.95
C PRO A 23 -3.71 18.31 14.32
N ASP A 24 -3.27 18.22 15.58
CA ASP A 24 -2.14 18.96 16.15
C ASP A 24 -0.83 18.17 16.01
N THR A 25 -0.83 16.91 16.43
CA THR A 25 0.40 16.09 16.46
C THR A 25 0.66 15.32 15.15
N LYS A 26 -0.37 15.19 14.29
CA LYS A 26 -0.38 14.34 13.08
C LYS A 26 -0.18 12.84 13.34
N GLU A 27 -0.22 12.43 14.60
CA GLU A 27 -0.12 11.03 14.99
C GLU A 27 -1.40 10.26 14.62
N PRO A 28 -1.28 8.97 14.25
CA PRO A 28 -2.44 8.14 13.92
C PRO A 28 -3.29 7.86 15.16
N ILE A 29 -4.61 8.03 15.00
CA ILE A 29 -5.61 7.63 16.00
C ILE A 29 -6.16 6.26 15.59
N TYR A 30 -6.07 5.30 16.50
CA TYR A 30 -6.47 3.92 16.25
C TYR A 30 -7.79 3.58 16.94
N ILE A 31 -8.56 2.64 16.37
CA ILE A 31 -9.82 2.17 16.95
C ILE A 31 -9.69 1.66 18.39
N GLY A 32 -8.55 1.02 18.71
CA GLY A 32 -8.25 0.55 20.07
C GLY A 32 -8.21 1.67 21.11
N GLN A 33 -7.95 2.92 20.71
CA GLN A 33 -7.96 4.06 21.63
C GLN A 33 -9.39 4.52 21.95
N GLN A 34 -10.33 4.40 21.01
CA GLN A 34 -11.71 4.87 21.14
C GLN A 34 -12.63 3.88 21.86
N ILE A 35 -12.34 2.58 21.79
CA ILE A 35 -13.16 1.54 22.43
C ILE A 35 -12.85 1.33 23.93
N MET A 36 -11.99 2.17 24.51
CA MET A 36 -11.58 2.06 25.91
C MET A 36 -12.64 2.66 26.85
N PRO A 37 -12.99 1.99 27.97
CA PRO A 37 -14.11 2.37 28.83
C PRO A 37 -13.98 3.75 29.49
N ASN A 38 -12.77 4.28 29.66
CA ASN A 38 -12.54 5.64 30.19
C ASN A 38 -11.64 6.52 29.30
N GLU A 39 -11.37 6.09 28.06
CA GLU A 39 -10.50 6.80 27.09
C GLU A 39 -9.11 7.22 27.61
N THR A 40 -8.60 6.59 28.69
CA THR A 40 -7.28 6.95 29.23
C THR A 40 -6.15 6.20 28.53
N VAL A 41 -4.99 6.86 28.41
CA VAL A 41 -3.75 6.24 27.90
C VAL A 41 -3.36 5.00 28.71
N ARG A 42 -3.71 4.97 30.01
CA ARG A 42 -3.44 3.82 30.87
C ARG A 42 -4.31 2.61 30.52
N ASP A 43 -5.61 2.83 30.30
CA ASP A 43 -6.52 1.76 29.90
C ASP A 43 -6.13 1.21 28.52
N TYR A 44 -5.80 2.09 27.58
CA TYR A 44 -5.26 1.70 26.28
C TYR A 44 -4.02 0.81 26.40
N ASN A 45 -3.13 1.07 27.35
CA ASN A 45 -1.91 0.28 27.52
C ASN A 45 -2.06 -0.95 28.44
N THR A 46 -3.27 -1.27 28.94
CA THR A 46 -3.45 -2.39 29.88
C THR A 46 -4.62 -3.31 29.53
N GLU A 47 -5.59 -2.85 28.75
CA GLU A 47 -6.74 -3.64 28.32
C GLU A 47 -6.42 -4.51 27.09
N PRO A 48 -7.05 -5.70 26.97
CA PRO A 48 -6.80 -6.63 25.87
C PRO A 48 -7.26 -6.14 24.49
N PHE A 49 -8.00 -5.03 24.41
CA PHE A 49 -8.44 -4.40 23.15
C PHE A 49 -7.79 -3.05 22.88
N GLY A 50 -6.84 -2.63 23.71
CA GLY A 50 -6.09 -1.39 23.54
C GLY A 50 -4.86 -1.58 22.65
N ASN A 51 -3.69 -1.27 23.19
CA ASN A 51 -2.37 -1.41 22.56
C ASN A 51 -1.92 -2.89 22.54
N SER A 52 -2.74 -3.77 21.98
CA SER A 52 -2.52 -5.22 22.01
C SER A 52 -2.63 -5.86 20.63
N ILE A 53 -1.83 -6.90 20.43
CA ILE A 53 -1.87 -7.74 19.23
C ILE A 53 -1.87 -9.21 19.64
N ILE A 54 -2.35 -10.08 18.76
CA ILE A 54 -2.25 -11.54 18.94
C ILE A 54 -1.23 -12.06 17.93
N VAL A 55 -0.24 -12.81 18.38
CA VAL A 55 0.85 -13.32 17.54
C VAL A 55 1.20 -14.76 17.88
N ASP A 56 1.73 -15.52 16.92
CA ASP A 56 2.30 -16.84 17.21
C ASP A 56 3.83 -16.82 17.29
N LYS A 57 4.42 -17.94 17.72
CA LYS A 57 5.88 -18.06 17.82
C LYS A 57 6.58 -17.95 16.47
N ASN A 58 5.93 -18.33 15.38
CA ASN A 58 6.51 -18.24 14.04
C ASN A 58 6.65 -16.78 13.62
N TYR A 59 5.62 -15.96 13.86
CA TYR A 59 5.67 -14.51 13.64
C TYR A 59 6.81 -13.87 14.46
N LEU A 60 6.89 -14.18 15.75
CA LEU A 60 7.88 -13.60 16.66
C LEU A 60 9.32 -13.91 16.22
N LYS A 61 9.57 -15.16 15.77
CA LYS A 61 10.86 -15.55 15.19
C LYS A 61 11.15 -14.81 13.90
N ARG A 62 10.16 -14.71 13.00
CA ARG A 62 10.30 -14.03 11.70
C ARG A 62 10.66 -12.56 11.86
N GLN A 63 10.09 -11.88 12.85
CA GLN A 63 10.36 -10.47 13.15
C GLN A 63 11.58 -10.26 14.05
N ASN A 64 12.27 -11.33 14.46
CA ASN A 64 13.41 -11.25 15.39
C ASN A 64 13.08 -10.49 16.69
N ILE A 65 11.87 -10.70 17.23
CA ILE A 65 11.47 -10.07 18.49
C ILE A 65 12.36 -10.59 19.62
N LYS A 66 13.03 -9.66 20.29
CA LYS A 66 13.88 -9.88 21.45
C LYS A 66 13.01 -10.00 22.70
N ILE A 67 13.11 -11.16 23.35
CA ILE A 67 12.35 -11.51 24.55
C ILE A 67 13.38 -11.83 25.64
N HIS A 68 13.15 -11.37 26.87
CA HIS A 68 14.10 -11.60 27.98
C HIS A 68 14.24 -13.08 28.36
N ASP A 69 13.17 -13.87 28.21
CA ASP A 69 13.22 -15.34 28.39
C ASP A 69 13.91 -16.01 27.18
N SER A 70 15.20 -16.29 27.31
CA SER A 70 16.03 -16.93 26.26
C SER A 70 15.53 -18.32 25.84
N ASN A 71 14.71 -18.97 26.67
CA ASN A 71 14.16 -20.30 26.43
C ASN A 71 12.71 -20.27 25.90
N PHE A 72 12.16 -19.06 25.66
CA PHE A 72 10.77 -18.88 25.25
C PHE A 72 10.44 -19.64 23.95
N PHE A 73 11.34 -19.60 22.98
CA PHE A 73 11.13 -20.22 21.66
C PHE A 73 11.30 -21.74 21.66
N GLN A 74 12.03 -22.29 22.62
CA GLN A 74 12.29 -23.72 22.80
C GLN A 74 11.19 -24.40 23.62
N ARG A 75 10.50 -23.66 24.50
CA ARG A 75 9.41 -24.19 25.33
C ARG A 75 8.22 -24.64 24.46
N SER A 76 7.64 -25.78 24.79
CA SER A 76 6.35 -26.20 24.22
C SER A 76 5.23 -25.25 24.70
N VAL A 77 4.16 -25.13 23.90
CA VAL A 77 2.99 -24.34 24.30
C VAL A 77 2.20 -25.17 25.31
N ASP A 78 2.13 -24.70 26.56
CA ASP A 78 1.27 -25.27 27.59
C ASP A 78 -0.20 -25.08 27.17
N ARG A 79 -1.04 -26.11 27.37
CA ARG A 79 -2.44 -26.12 26.96
C ARG A 79 -3.33 -25.19 27.77
N SER A 80 -2.88 -24.69 28.92
CA SER A 80 -3.67 -23.81 29.80
C SER A 80 -3.08 -22.42 30.02
N ILE A 81 -1.84 -22.17 29.54
CA ILE A 81 -1.15 -20.89 29.75
C ILE A 81 -1.26 -20.01 28.51
N VAL A 82 -1.60 -18.75 28.70
CA VAL A 82 -1.46 -17.68 27.70
C VAL A 82 -0.29 -16.80 28.12
N TYR A 83 0.70 -16.68 27.23
CA TYR A 83 1.82 -15.79 27.47
C TYR A 83 1.48 -14.40 26.94
N ILE A 84 1.73 -13.37 27.75
CA ILE A 84 1.60 -11.97 27.37
C ILE A 84 3.00 -11.38 27.34
N LEU A 85 3.43 -10.94 26.16
CA LEU A 85 4.70 -10.29 25.95
C LEU A 85 4.53 -8.79 26.20
N VAL A 86 5.17 -8.28 27.26
CA VAL A 86 4.99 -6.91 27.74
C VAL A 86 6.30 -6.14 27.61
N PRO A 87 6.36 -5.06 26.83
CA PRO A 87 7.52 -4.17 26.77
C PRO A 87 7.95 -3.67 28.15
N ASP A 88 9.25 -3.57 28.40
CA ASP A 88 9.84 -3.16 29.70
C ASP A 88 9.23 -1.85 30.24
N LYS A 89 8.85 -0.90 29.38
CA LYS A 89 8.22 0.36 29.76
C LYS A 89 6.86 0.20 30.47
N TYR A 90 6.19 -0.93 30.30
CA TYR A 90 4.90 -1.23 30.94
C TYR A 90 4.99 -2.16 32.15
N GLN A 91 6.21 -2.52 32.60
CA GLN A 91 6.41 -3.46 33.71
C GLN A 91 5.68 -3.07 35.01
N ARG A 92 5.52 -1.77 35.28
CA ARG A 92 4.78 -1.27 36.46
C ARG A 92 3.28 -1.62 36.42
N SER A 93 2.75 -1.93 35.24
CA SER A 93 1.35 -2.26 35.01
C SER A 93 1.08 -3.77 34.93
N ASP A 94 2.08 -4.63 35.18
CA ASP A 94 1.94 -6.08 35.05
C ASP A 94 0.73 -6.66 35.79
N THR A 95 0.52 -6.25 37.05
CA THR A 95 -0.60 -6.73 37.86
C THR A 95 -1.95 -6.31 37.27
N GLU A 96 -2.01 -5.08 36.74
CA GLU A 96 -3.20 -4.53 36.10
C GLU A 96 -3.49 -5.21 34.77
N ILE A 97 -2.47 -5.44 33.95
CA ILE A 97 -2.56 -6.20 32.70
C ILE A 97 -3.10 -7.61 32.99
N ILE A 98 -2.50 -8.35 33.93
CA ILE A 98 -2.99 -9.70 34.27
C ILE A 98 -4.45 -9.66 34.74
N LYS A 99 -4.81 -8.67 35.58
CA LYS A 99 -6.18 -8.50 36.08
C LYS A 99 -7.16 -8.26 34.92
N ASN A 100 -6.86 -7.33 34.03
CA ASN A 100 -7.75 -6.94 32.92
C ASN A 100 -7.90 -8.09 31.91
N TYR A 101 -6.81 -8.76 31.56
CA TYR A 101 -6.85 -9.93 30.68
C TYR A 101 -7.63 -11.10 31.31
N SER A 102 -7.48 -11.30 32.62
CA SER A 102 -8.23 -12.34 33.35
C SER A 102 -9.73 -12.02 33.40
N ALA A 103 -10.10 -10.78 33.73
CA ALA A 103 -11.49 -10.36 33.81
C ALA A 103 -12.23 -10.49 32.46
N ASN A 104 -11.53 -10.23 31.36
CA ASN A 104 -12.09 -10.23 30.02
C ASN A 104 -11.87 -11.56 29.25
N ALA A 105 -11.29 -12.58 29.89
CA ALA A 105 -10.79 -13.79 29.22
C ALA A 105 -11.86 -14.57 28.45
N ILE A 106 -13.04 -14.75 29.05
CA ILE A 106 -14.14 -15.53 28.44
C ILE A 106 -15.05 -14.61 27.63
N GLU A 107 -15.61 -13.58 28.27
CA GLU A 107 -16.69 -12.77 27.68
C GLU A 107 -16.25 -11.92 26.48
N LYS A 108 -15.05 -11.33 26.53
CA LYS A 108 -14.58 -10.45 25.45
C LYS A 108 -13.54 -11.10 24.57
N ILE A 109 -12.51 -11.73 25.16
CA ILE A 109 -11.42 -12.36 24.40
C ILE A 109 -11.90 -13.66 23.72
N GLY A 110 -12.90 -14.34 24.28
CA GLY A 110 -13.49 -15.55 23.68
C GLY A 110 -12.70 -16.83 23.96
N TYR A 111 -11.97 -16.92 25.08
CA TYR A 111 -11.36 -18.19 25.48
C TYR A 111 -12.43 -19.17 25.96
N SER A 112 -12.36 -20.41 25.44
CA SER A 112 -13.26 -21.51 25.78
C SER A 112 -13.19 -21.96 27.26
N LYS A 113 -12.09 -21.67 27.94
CA LYS A 113 -11.87 -21.95 29.37
C LYS A 113 -10.93 -20.91 29.95
N MET A 114 -11.02 -20.70 31.26
CA MET A 114 -10.21 -19.72 31.97
C MET A 114 -8.71 -20.09 31.90
N PRO A 115 -7.87 -19.29 31.23
CA PRO A 115 -6.45 -19.58 31.12
C PRO A 115 -5.65 -18.99 32.28
N LYS A 116 -4.43 -19.51 32.48
CA LYS A 116 -3.43 -18.87 33.33
C LYS A 116 -2.61 -17.90 32.49
N PHE A 117 -2.73 -16.60 32.76
CA PHE A 117 -1.90 -15.61 32.10
C PHE A 117 -0.51 -15.54 32.73
N LYS A 118 0.54 -15.46 31.90
CA LYS A 118 1.92 -15.26 32.34
C LYS A 118 2.58 -14.17 31.52
N ILE A 119 3.04 -13.12 32.20
CA ILE A 119 3.82 -12.06 31.57
C ILE A 119 5.26 -12.54 31.33
N ILE A 120 5.79 -12.19 30.17
CA ILE A 120 7.22 -12.27 29.86
C ILE A 120 7.60 -10.92 29.25
N HIS A 121 8.67 -10.32 29.76
CA HIS A 121 9.08 -9.02 29.27
C HIS A 121 9.80 -9.10 27.93
N THR A 122 9.65 -8.02 27.17
CA THR A 122 10.35 -7.76 25.91
C THR A 122 11.06 -6.42 25.98
N PHE A 123 12.15 -6.29 25.23
CA PHE A 123 12.86 -5.02 25.12
C PHE A 123 11.96 -3.94 24.50
N ASN A 124 12.16 -2.69 24.91
CA ASN A 124 11.47 -1.53 24.32
C ASN A 124 11.93 -1.24 22.88
N ASN A 125 11.20 -0.36 22.20
CA ASN A 125 11.43 0.10 20.83
C ASN A 125 11.43 -1.03 19.79
N GLN A 126 10.64 -2.08 20.00
CA GLN A 126 10.50 -3.19 19.06
C GLN A 126 9.34 -2.95 18.10
N LYS A 127 9.58 -3.26 16.83
CA LYS A 127 8.64 -3.04 15.73
C LYS A 127 7.94 -4.35 15.37
N TYR A 128 6.62 -4.28 15.24
CA TYR A 128 5.75 -5.39 14.85
C TYR A 128 5.02 -5.00 13.56
N PHE A 129 5.36 -5.64 12.44
CA PHE A 129 4.76 -5.36 11.14
C PHE A 129 3.45 -6.13 10.95
N THR A 130 2.35 -5.42 10.63
CA THR A 130 0.97 -5.97 10.65
C THR A 130 0.60 -6.87 9.48
N TYR A 131 1.37 -6.87 8.38
CA TYR A 131 1.10 -7.56 7.08
C TYR A 131 -0.25 -7.25 6.41
N ASN A 132 -1.25 -6.73 7.14
CA ASN A 132 -2.50 -6.20 6.62
C ASN A 132 -2.30 -4.73 6.26
N ILE A 133 -2.56 -4.37 5.00
CA ILE A 133 -2.39 -3.01 4.48
C ILE A 133 -3.33 -1.98 5.13
N ASN A 134 -4.42 -2.45 5.75
CA ASN A 134 -5.42 -1.60 6.41
C ASN A 134 -5.09 -1.35 7.89
N LEU A 135 -4.03 -1.97 8.44
CA LEU A 135 -3.67 -1.89 9.86
C LEU A 135 -2.32 -1.19 10.05
N GLY A 136 -2.23 -0.36 11.08
CA GLY A 136 -1.05 0.45 11.40
C GLY A 136 -1.02 1.77 10.64
N ASP A 137 0.14 2.43 10.63
CA ASP A 137 0.36 3.68 9.89
C ASP A 137 1.23 3.47 8.65
N PRO A 138 0.73 3.75 7.42
CA PRO A 138 1.53 3.71 6.21
C PRO A 138 2.80 4.56 6.27
N ALA A 139 2.79 5.69 7.00
CA ALA A 139 3.95 6.56 7.15
C ALA A 139 5.10 5.89 7.93
N THR A 140 4.80 4.95 8.81
CA THR A 140 5.80 4.16 9.56
C THR A 140 6.09 2.80 8.92
N GLY A 141 5.54 2.57 7.72
CA GLY A 141 5.60 1.28 7.03
C GLY A 141 4.80 0.20 7.74
N ASN A 142 3.64 0.53 8.29
CA ASN A 142 2.72 -0.38 9.00
C ASN A 142 3.38 -1.13 10.18
N ASN A 143 4.33 -0.47 10.85
CA ASN A 143 4.98 -1.00 12.04
C ASN A 143 4.29 -0.47 13.29
N LEU A 144 3.94 -1.39 14.19
CA LEU A 144 3.48 -1.09 15.54
C LEU A 144 4.68 -1.10 16.48
N VAL A 145 4.83 -0.04 17.28
CA VAL A 145 5.96 0.09 18.21
C VAL A 145 5.51 -0.30 19.60
N ASP A 146 6.15 -1.31 20.17
CA ASP A 146 5.90 -1.81 21.53
C ASP A 146 4.41 -2.10 21.86
N PRO A 147 3.68 -2.87 21.05
CA PRO A 147 2.39 -3.40 21.48
C PRO A 147 2.56 -4.48 22.56
N ILE A 148 1.52 -4.70 23.35
CA ILE A 148 1.38 -5.88 24.20
C ILE A 148 1.04 -7.07 23.30
N ALA A 149 1.95 -8.04 23.19
CA ALA A 149 1.80 -9.18 22.29
C ALA A 149 1.27 -10.42 23.04
N VAL A 150 0.03 -10.80 22.76
CA VAL A 150 -0.61 -12.01 23.29
C VAL A 150 -0.22 -13.20 22.43
N VAL A 151 0.41 -14.19 23.04
CA VAL A 151 0.88 -15.37 22.32
C VAL A 151 -0.29 -16.31 22.08
N PHE A 152 -0.59 -16.56 20.81
CA PHE A 152 -1.70 -17.39 20.37
C PHE A 152 -1.60 -18.81 20.92
N ASN A 153 -2.66 -19.28 21.59
CA ASN A 153 -2.77 -20.63 22.10
C ASN A 153 -3.95 -21.38 21.47
N LYS A 154 -3.64 -22.26 20.52
CA LYS A 154 -4.61 -23.07 19.78
C LYS A 154 -5.53 -23.96 20.64
N ASN A 155 -5.16 -24.26 21.88
CA ASN A 155 -5.94 -25.15 22.76
C ASN A 155 -7.01 -24.41 23.58
N LEU A 156 -7.04 -23.08 23.49
CA LEU A 156 -7.93 -22.23 24.29
C LEU A 156 -8.96 -21.48 23.43
N VAL A 157 -8.71 -21.38 22.13
CA VAL A 157 -9.61 -20.73 21.18
C VAL A 157 -10.58 -21.73 20.55
N ASP A 158 -11.76 -21.26 20.19
CA ASP A 158 -12.80 -22.07 19.58
C ASP A 158 -12.67 -22.13 18.03
N LEU A 159 -13.53 -22.94 17.41
CA LEU A 159 -13.59 -23.11 15.96
C LEU A 159 -13.97 -21.81 15.24
N GLN A 160 -14.80 -20.97 15.86
CA GLN A 160 -15.21 -19.69 15.28
C GLN A 160 -14.03 -18.73 15.20
N THR A 161 -13.22 -18.64 16.24
CA THR A 161 -11.98 -17.84 16.26
C THR A 161 -11.03 -18.32 15.17
N PHE A 162 -10.86 -19.63 15.00
CA PHE A 162 -10.09 -20.19 13.88
C PHE A 162 -10.68 -19.84 12.51
N GLY A 163 -12.01 -19.89 12.38
CA GLY A 163 -12.72 -19.50 11.17
C GLY A 163 -12.44 -18.04 10.80
N ASN A 164 -12.57 -17.14 11.78
CA ASN A 164 -12.27 -15.72 11.61
C ASN A 164 -10.81 -15.51 11.21
N MET A 165 -9.88 -16.28 11.78
CA MET A 165 -8.46 -16.17 11.43
C MET A 165 -8.12 -16.52 9.98
N LEU A 166 -8.97 -17.32 9.34
CA LEU A 166 -8.83 -17.72 7.96
C LEU A 166 -9.48 -16.75 6.97
N THR A 167 -10.22 -15.75 7.45
CA THR A 167 -10.88 -14.74 6.60
C THR A 167 -9.91 -13.65 6.13
N ILE A 168 -10.40 -12.68 5.33
CA ILE A 168 -9.57 -11.62 4.74
C ILE A 168 -8.81 -10.81 5.79
N ASP A 169 -9.44 -10.58 6.94
CA ASP A 169 -8.88 -9.80 8.05
C ASP A 169 -8.44 -10.68 9.22
N GLY A 170 -8.31 -11.99 8.99
CA GLY A 170 -8.13 -13.00 10.03
C GLY A 170 -6.72 -13.12 10.62
N GLY A 171 -5.72 -12.54 9.97
CA GLY A 171 -4.37 -12.49 10.51
C GLY A 171 -3.58 -13.81 10.47
N LEU A 172 -4.10 -14.90 9.88
CA LEU A 172 -3.28 -16.04 9.48
C LEU A 172 -2.64 -15.80 8.12
N PHE A 173 -1.32 -15.92 8.08
CA PHE A 173 -0.53 -15.65 6.91
C PHE A 173 0.28 -16.86 6.46
N PHE A 174 0.31 -17.09 5.15
CA PHE A 174 1.04 -18.20 4.53
C PHE A 174 2.31 -17.68 3.86
N GLU A 175 3.44 -18.27 4.25
CA GLU A 175 4.75 -18.00 3.68
C GLU A 175 4.97 -18.95 2.49
N LYS A 176 4.31 -18.66 1.37
CA LYS A 176 4.59 -19.33 0.09
C LYS A 176 5.01 -18.31 -0.96
N ASN A 177 6.20 -18.51 -1.50
CA ASN A 177 6.87 -17.65 -2.47
C ASN A 177 6.36 -17.89 -3.91
N SER A 178 5.04 -17.97 -4.13
CA SER A 178 4.50 -18.07 -5.49
C SER A 178 3.44 -17.02 -5.72
N GLU A 179 3.76 -16.06 -6.58
CA GLU A 179 2.95 -14.90 -6.97
C GLU A 179 1.58 -15.26 -7.59
N ALA A 180 1.31 -16.55 -7.87
CA ALA A 180 0.23 -16.95 -8.77
C ALA A 180 -0.75 -18.02 -8.23
N GLN A 181 -0.60 -18.54 -7.01
CA GLN A 181 -1.55 -19.53 -6.47
C GLN A 181 -2.38 -18.94 -5.34
N ASP A 182 -3.68 -18.86 -5.56
CA ASP A 182 -4.65 -18.59 -4.50
C ASP A 182 -4.44 -19.63 -3.40
N VAL A 183 -3.97 -19.19 -2.24
CA VAL A 183 -3.73 -20.06 -1.07
C VAL A 183 -5.00 -20.83 -0.73
N PHE A 184 -6.16 -20.25 -1.02
CA PHE A 184 -7.44 -20.93 -0.86
C PHE A 184 -7.55 -22.19 -1.72
N ASN A 185 -7.07 -22.15 -2.96
CA ASN A 185 -7.06 -23.32 -3.85
C ASN A 185 -6.11 -24.42 -3.33
N LEU A 186 -5.03 -24.06 -2.64
CA LEU A 186 -4.14 -25.04 -1.98
C LEU A 186 -4.81 -25.71 -0.79
N LEU A 187 -5.64 -24.97 -0.05
CA LEU A 187 -6.35 -25.49 1.14
C LEU A 187 -7.63 -26.25 0.77
N LYS A 188 -8.22 -25.99 -0.40
CA LYS A 188 -9.50 -26.57 -0.86
C LYS A 188 -9.59 -28.09 -0.72
N PRO A 189 -8.58 -28.91 -1.08
CA PRO A 189 -8.63 -30.36 -0.88
C PRO A 189 -8.70 -30.75 0.60
N THR A 190 -7.94 -30.06 1.45
CA THR A 190 -7.94 -30.27 2.89
C THR A 190 -9.28 -29.85 3.48
N ILE A 191 -9.78 -28.66 3.17
CA ILE A 191 -11.09 -28.13 3.59
C ILE A 191 -12.21 -29.13 3.24
N LYS A 192 -12.17 -29.69 2.02
CA LYS A 192 -13.12 -30.72 1.58
C LYS A 192 -13.01 -32.00 2.40
N LYS A 193 -11.80 -32.43 2.74
CA LYS A 193 -11.54 -33.63 3.55
C LYS A 193 -12.05 -33.49 4.99
N VAL A 194 -11.94 -32.30 5.59
CA VAL A 194 -12.43 -32.03 6.96
C VAL A 194 -13.91 -31.60 7.01
N GLY A 195 -14.61 -31.57 5.87
CA GLY A 195 -16.04 -31.23 5.83
C GLY A 195 -16.36 -29.74 6.00
N LEU A 196 -15.36 -28.86 5.85
CA LEU A 196 -15.50 -27.41 6.07
C LEU A 196 -15.80 -26.63 4.78
N SER A 197 -16.12 -27.30 3.67
CA SER A 197 -16.34 -26.68 2.35
C SER A 197 -17.41 -25.57 2.35
N ASN A 198 -18.41 -25.67 3.23
CA ASN A 198 -19.51 -24.72 3.32
C ASN A 198 -19.26 -23.60 4.36
N THR A 199 -18.17 -23.71 5.13
CA THR A 199 -17.84 -22.78 6.22
C THR A 199 -16.64 -21.91 5.85
N LEU A 200 -15.65 -22.48 5.15
CA LEU A 200 -14.46 -21.78 4.69
C LEU A 200 -14.54 -21.56 3.18
N ASN A 201 -14.93 -20.35 2.80
CA ASN A 201 -15.09 -19.93 1.41
C ASN A 201 -13.97 -19.00 0.91
N MET A 202 -13.03 -18.60 1.78
CA MET A 202 -11.90 -17.76 1.42
C MET A 202 -10.71 -17.99 2.35
N SER A 203 -9.49 -17.74 1.85
CA SER A 203 -8.28 -17.55 2.67
C SER A 203 -7.39 -16.49 2.05
N VAL A 204 -6.72 -15.68 2.86
CA VAL A 204 -5.78 -14.65 2.38
C VAL A 204 -4.33 -15.12 2.44
N SER A 205 -3.60 -14.81 1.37
CA SER A 205 -2.15 -14.87 1.32
C SER A 205 -1.61 -13.46 1.56
N VAL A 206 -0.53 -13.33 2.34
CA VAL A 206 0.24 -12.07 2.52
C VAL A 206 0.43 -11.34 1.19
N TYR A 207 0.66 -12.11 0.13
CA TYR A 207 0.98 -11.58 -1.18
C TYR A 207 -0.24 -11.27 -2.03
N LYS A 208 -1.47 -11.69 -1.69
CA LYS A 208 -2.65 -11.46 -2.54
C LYS A 208 -3.05 -9.99 -2.59
N ASP A 209 -2.97 -9.29 -1.46
CA ASP A 209 -3.33 -7.87 -1.38
C ASP A 209 -2.20 -6.97 -1.88
N PHE A 210 -0.95 -7.32 -1.56
CA PHE A 210 0.21 -6.67 -2.15
C PHE A 210 0.25 -6.86 -3.68
N SER A 211 0.03 -8.08 -4.18
CA SER A 211 -0.06 -8.34 -5.62
C SER A 211 -1.27 -7.67 -6.27
N ARG A 212 -2.43 -7.57 -5.59
CA ARG A 212 -3.57 -6.79 -6.09
C ARG A 212 -3.26 -5.30 -6.14
N TYR A 213 -2.59 -4.75 -5.13
CA TYR A 213 -2.11 -3.37 -5.13
C TYR A 213 -1.12 -3.15 -6.27
N LEU A 214 -0.12 -4.01 -6.43
CA LEU A 214 0.84 -3.94 -7.53
C LEU A 214 0.16 -4.10 -8.90
N ALA A 215 -0.80 -5.00 -9.04
CA ALA A 215 -1.56 -5.18 -10.27
C ALA A 215 -2.41 -3.93 -10.58
N LYS A 216 -3.04 -3.33 -9.57
CA LYS A 216 -3.76 -2.06 -9.71
C LYS A 216 -2.81 -0.95 -10.14
N GLN A 217 -1.66 -0.80 -9.48
CA GLN A 217 -0.64 0.19 -9.86
C GLN A 217 -0.11 -0.04 -11.28
N ARG A 218 0.18 -1.28 -11.67
CA ARG A 218 0.56 -1.63 -13.05
C ARG A 218 -0.54 -1.28 -14.04
N SER A 219 -1.80 -1.57 -13.72
CA SER A 219 -2.96 -1.21 -14.56
C SER A 219 -3.10 0.31 -14.70
N THR A 220 -2.95 1.05 -13.60
CA THR A 220 -2.97 2.52 -13.59
C THR A 220 -1.82 3.09 -14.44
N LEU A 221 -0.60 2.56 -14.31
CA LEU A 221 0.55 2.97 -15.13
C LEU A 221 0.33 2.66 -16.62
N LEU A 222 -0.22 1.49 -16.95
CA LEU A 222 -0.56 1.14 -18.34
C LEU A 222 -1.62 2.09 -18.91
N ALA A 223 -2.67 2.39 -18.14
CA ALA A 223 -3.69 3.35 -18.53
C ALA A 223 -3.09 4.74 -18.74
N GLN A 224 -2.26 5.24 -17.82
CA GLN A 224 -1.57 6.53 -17.97
C GLN A 224 -0.67 6.57 -19.20
N THR A 225 0.05 5.48 -19.47
CA THR A 225 0.91 5.35 -20.66
C THR A 225 0.07 5.40 -21.95
N LEU A 226 -1.08 4.73 -21.99
CA LEU A 226 -1.99 4.76 -23.14
C LEU A 226 -2.56 6.17 -23.36
N HIS A 227 -3.00 6.84 -22.30
CA HIS A 227 -3.45 8.24 -22.38
C HIS A 227 -2.35 9.16 -22.92
N PHE A 228 -1.10 8.96 -22.49
CA PHE A 228 0.04 9.73 -22.99
C PHE A 228 0.26 9.54 -24.51
N PHE A 229 0.23 8.30 -25.00
CA PHE A 229 0.35 8.03 -26.45
C PHE A 229 -0.78 8.66 -27.26
N LEU A 230 -2.01 8.62 -26.74
CA LEU A 230 -3.17 9.22 -27.39
C LEU A 230 -3.05 10.74 -27.46
N LEU A 231 -2.59 11.37 -26.38
CA LEU A 231 -2.35 12.81 -26.34
C LEU A 231 -1.22 13.22 -27.28
N LEU A 232 -0.15 12.44 -27.37
CA LEU A 232 0.94 12.67 -28.32
C LEU A 232 0.45 12.61 -29.78
N LEU A 233 -0.42 11.65 -30.12
CA LEU A 233 -0.98 11.53 -31.46
C LEU A 233 -1.83 12.76 -31.81
N ILE A 234 -2.70 13.20 -30.90
CA ILE A 234 -3.51 14.42 -31.08
C ILE A 234 -2.62 15.64 -31.26
N ASP A 235 -1.57 15.79 -30.44
CA ASP A 235 -0.62 16.89 -30.53
C ASP A 235 0.06 16.95 -31.90
N CYS A 236 0.53 15.80 -32.40
CA CYS A 236 1.14 15.70 -33.73
C CYS A 236 0.19 16.17 -34.85
N LEU A 237 -1.09 15.80 -34.78
CA LEU A 237 -2.11 16.20 -35.75
C LEU A 237 -2.39 17.70 -35.67
N LEU A 238 -2.54 18.24 -34.46
CA LEU A 238 -2.79 19.68 -34.25
C LEU A 238 -1.62 20.53 -34.73
N ILE A 239 -0.37 20.14 -34.42
CA ILE A 239 0.82 20.86 -34.88
C ILE A 239 0.86 20.92 -36.40
N LYS A 240 0.61 19.79 -37.06
CA LYS A 240 0.57 19.74 -38.52
C LYS A 240 -0.47 20.71 -39.08
N GLU A 241 -1.67 20.71 -38.53
CA GLU A 241 -2.77 21.56 -39.01
C GLU A 241 -2.49 23.05 -38.78
N ILE A 242 -1.96 23.41 -37.60
CA ILE A 242 -1.60 24.79 -37.25
C ILE A 242 -0.49 25.31 -38.18
N ILE A 243 0.53 24.50 -38.48
CA ILE A 243 1.62 24.90 -39.39
C ILE A 243 1.07 25.20 -40.80
N ILE A 244 0.22 24.31 -41.32
CA ILE A 244 -0.36 24.48 -42.66
C ILE A 244 -1.23 25.73 -42.69
N LEU A 245 -2.14 25.87 -41.72
CA LEU A 245 -3.03 27.02 -41.61
C LEU A 245 -2.25 28.34 -41.53
N PHE A 246 -1.24 28.40 -40.66
CA PHE A 246 -0.44 29.61 -40.49
C PHE A 246 0.35 29.97 -41.76
N PHE A 247 0.88 28.96 -42.46
CA PHE A 247 1.59 29.19 -43.72
C PHE A 247 0.66 29.71 -44.82
N GLU A 248 -0.54 29.15 -44.96
CA GLU A 248 -1.53 29.61 -45.95
C GLU A 248 -2.00 31.05 -45.65
N LEU A 249 -2.30 31.35 -44.38
CA LEU A 249 -2.75 32.69 -43.97
C LEU A 249 -1.68 33.78 -44.17
N ASN A 250 -0.41 33.45 -43.93
CA ASN A 250 0.69 34.42 -43.93
C ASN A 250 1.62 34.30 -45.15
N LYS A 251 1.24 33.55 -46.19
CA LYS A 251 2.07 33.25 -47.36
C LYS A 251 2.71 34.51 -47.99
N LYS A 252 1.94 35.59 -48.12
CA LYS A 252 2.42 36.88 -48.68
C LYS A 252 3.46 37.53 -47.79
N GLN A 253 3.20 37.60 -46.48
CA GLN A 253 4.12 38.18 -45.50
C GLN A 253 5.43 37.38 -45.44
N PHE A 254 5.33 36.05 -45.55
CA PHE A 254 6.48 35.15 -45.54
C PHE A 254 7.40 35.37 -46.75
N ILE A 255 6.82 35.51 -47.95
CA ILE A 255 7.58 35.82 -49.18
C ILE A 255 8.27 37.19 -49.06
N VAL A 256 7.57 38.21 -48.57
CA VAL A 256 8.15 39.54 -48.38
C VAL A 256 9.33 39.51 -47.41
N LYS A 257 9.18 38.88 -46.24
CA LYS A 257 10.28 38.74 -45.26
C LYS A 257 11.45 37.96 -45.85
N TRP A 258 11.18 36.93 -46.64
CA TRP A 258 12.23 36.16 -47.31
C TRP A 258 13.03 37.00 -48.33
N VAL A 259 12.34 37.78 -49.17
CA VAL A 259 12.98 38.70 -50.13
C VAL A 259 13.78 39.81 -49.44
N LEU A 260 13.31 40.27 -48.28
CA LEU A 260 14.01 41.25 -47.43
C LEU A 260 15.24 40.67 -46.70
N GLY A 261 15.59 39.40 -46.94
CA GLY A 261 16.81 38.79 -46.39
C GLY A 261 16.68 38.31 -44.96
N TYR A 262 15.47 38.10 -44.43
CA TYR A 262 15.30 37.53 -43.09
C TYR A 262 15.93 36.15 -42.99
N SER A 263 16.59 35.88 -41.86
CA SER A 263 17.19 34.58 -41.60
C SER A 263 16.11 33.49 -41.48
N ARG A 264 16.45 32.25 -41.86
CA ARG A 264 15.55 31.09 -41.74
C ARG A 264 15.04 30.90 -40.31
N ILE A 265 15.88 31.23 -39.33
CA ILE A 265 15.56 31.15 -37.89
C ILE A 265 14.56 32.23 -37.48
N GLY A 266 14.69 33.46 -38.00
CA GLY A 266 13.71 34.52 -37.75
C GLY A 266 12.32 34.19 -38.31
N LEU A 267 12.29 33.61 -39.52
CA LEU A 267 11.04 33.13 -40.13
C LEU A 267 10.40 31.97 -39.33
N LEU A 268 11.23 31.06 -38.78
CA LEU A 268 10.79 29.99 -37.88
C LEU A 268 10.19 30.56 -36.59
N PHE A 269 10.85 31.51 -35.93
CA PHE A 269 10.38 32.07 -34.65
C PHE A 269 9.03 32.78 -34.77
N ASP A 270 8.81 33.55 -35.84
CA ASP A 270 7.53 34.22 -36.10
C ASP A 270 6.36 33.24 -36.28
N THR A 271 6.68 32.00 -36.65
CA THR A 271 5.70 30.97 -37.01
C THR A 271 5.55 29.91 -35.90
N ILE A 272 6.57 29.70 -35.06
CA ILE A 272 6.61 28.64 -34.03
C ILE A 272 5.94 29.06 -32.72
N PHE A 273 5.86 30.36 -32.46
CA PHE A 273 5.41 30.91 -31.19
C PHE A 273 3.99 30.47 -30.81
N TRP A 274 3.05 30.58 -31.76
CA TRP A 274 1.65 30.20 -31.54
C TRP A 274 1.43 28.70 -31.28
N PRO A 275 1.97 27.78 -32.10
CA PRO A 275 1.91 26.35 -31.79
C PRO A 275 2.51 26.03 -30.42
N LEU A 276 3.68 26.60 -30.09
CA LEU A 276 4.36 26.36 -28.82
C LEU A 276 3.51 26.78 -27.61
N LEU A 277 2.78 27.89 -27.73
CA LEU A 277 1.87 28.38 -26.69
C LEU A 277 0.67 27.44 -26.50
N VAL A 278 0.09 26.90 -27.59
CA VAL A 278 -1.00 25.93 -27.53
C VAL A 278 -0.55 24.63 -26.86
N ILE A 279 0.64 24.12 -27.20
CA ILE A 279 1.22 22.91 -26.58
C ILE A 279 1.46 23.14 -25.09
N LEU A 280 2.01 24.30 -24.70
CA LEU A 280 2.20 24.67 -23.31
C LEU A 280 0.85 24.72 -22.57
N ALA A 281 -0.18 25.31 -23.16
CA ALA A 281 -1.52 25.36 -22.56
C ALA A 281 -2.12 23.96 -22.35
N ILE A 282 -2.03 23.05 -23.34
CA ILE A 282 -2.50 21.67 -23.23
C ILE A 282 -1.73 20.92 -22.13
N SER A 283 -0.41 21.09 -22.06
CA SER A 283 0.43 20.42 -21.06
C SER A 283 0.11 20.87 -19.63
N VAL A 284 -0.15 22.17 -19.42
CA VAL A 284 -0.54 22.73 -18.12
C VAL A 284 -1.93 22.24 -17.73
N PHE A 285 -2.88 22.20 -18.68
CA PHE A 285 -4.24 21.72 -18.40
C PHE A 285 -4.26 20.23 -18.03
N TYR A 286 -3.45 19.41 -18.70
CA TYR A 286 -3.28 18.00 -18.35
C TYR A 286 -2.72 17.81 -16.94
N GLN A 287 -1.80 18.68 -16.51
CA GLN A 287 -1.23 18.64 -15.16
C GLN A 287 -2.24 19.00 -14.08
N LEU A 288 -3.11 19.99 -14.32
CA LEU A 288 -4.15 20.40 -13.36
C LEU A 288 -5.16 19.31 -13.03
N ILE A 289 -5.37 18.36 -13.96
CA ILE A 289 -6.35 17.28 -13.79
C ILE A 289 -5.76 16.07 -13.04
N ASN A 290 -4.47 15.76 -13.22
CA ASN A 290 -3.91 14.45 -12.86
C ASN A 290 -2.77 14.46 -11.81
N TYR A 291 -2.56 15.56 -11.07
CA TYR A 291 -1.59 15.76 -9.96
C TYR A 291 -0.66 14.55 -9.66
N SER A 292 0.40 14.40 -10.46
CA SER A 292 1.44 13.38 -10.26
C SER A 292 2.79 13.89 -10.77
N ILE A 293 3.87 13.58 -10.05
CA ILE A 293 5.25 13.95 -10.42
C ILE A 293 5.66 13.36 -11.78
N THR A 294 5.15 12.18 -12.13
CA THR A 294 5.39 11.55 -13.45
C THR A 294 4.88 12.39 -14.62
N ASN A 295 3.92 13.28 -14.38
CA ASN A 295 3.32 14.12 -15.43
C ASN A 295 4.27 15.25 -15.88
N TYR A 296 5.23 15.68 -15.05
CA TYR A 296 6.22 16.70 -15.44
C TYR A 296 7.18 16.16 -16.49
N ALA A 297 7.63 14.92 -16.35
CA ALA A 297 8.50 14.28 -17.33
C ALA A 297 7.78 14.12 -18.68
N PHE A 298 6.51 13.72 -18.67
CA PHE A 298 5.71 13.61 -19.89
C PHE A 298 5.48 14.95 -20.59
N ALA A 299 5.21 16.02 -19.84
CA ALA A 299 5.07 17.35 -20.41
C ALA A 299 6.35 17.83 -21.11
N LEU A 300 7.52 17.58 -20.51
CA LEU A 300 8.81 17.93 -21.12
C LEU A 300 9.05 17.15 -22.41
N VAL A 301 8.75 15.85 -22.43
CA VAL A 301 8.87 15.02 -23.63
C VAL A 301 7.95 15.53 -24.75
N LEU A 302 6.71 15.90 -24.44
CA LEU A 302 5.79 16.49 -25.42
C LEU A 302 6.39 17.74 -26.04
N ILE A 303 6.82 18.71 -25.25
CA ILE A 303 7.42 19.96 -25.75
C ILE A 303 8.60 19.67 -26.71
N VAL A 304 9.50 18.75 -26.34
CA VAL A 304 10.66 18.39 -27.18
C VAL A 304 10.21 17.76 -28.49
N VAL A 305 9.30 16.78 -28.46
CA VAL A 305 8.77 16.11 -29.66
C VAL A 305 8.08 17.13 -30.56
N SER A 306 7.27 18.02 -29.99
CA SER A 306 6.56 19.06 -30.75
C SER A 306 7.52 20.03 -31.45
N ILE A 307 8.59 20.47 -30.78
CA ILE A 307 9.62 21.34 -31.39
C ILE A 307 10.31 20.63 -32.55
N VAL A 308 10.69 19.36 -32.36
CA VAL A 308 11.35 18.56 -33.41
C VAL A 308 10.43 18.38 -34.61
N MET A 309 9.18 17.98 -34.39
CA MET A 309 8.19 17.82 -35.46
C MET A 309 7.94 19.11 -36.21
N TYR A 310 7.80 20.22 -35.49
CA TYR A 310 7.62 21.54 -36.08
C TYR A 310 8.80 21.89 -37.00
N SER A 311 10.03 21.72 -36.51
CA SER A 311 11.23 22.02 -37.30
C SER A 311 11.30 21.18 -38.59
N SER A 312 10.89 19.89 -38.52
CA SER A 312 10.86 18.97 -39.65
C SER A 312 9.82 19.37 -40.68
N LEU A 313 8.58 19.63 -40.25
CA LEU A 313 7.47 20.02 -41.13
C LEU A 313 7.72 21.39 -41.78
N PHE A 314 8.25 22.36 -41.03
CA PHE A 314 8.65 23.65 -41.59
C PHE A 314 9.70 23.49 -42.69
N ASN A 315 10.74 22.67 -42.45
CA ASN A 315 11.77 22.40 -43.44
C ASN A 315 11.20 21.72 -44.70
N GLN A 316 10.23 20.81 -44.56
CA GLN A 316 9.55 20.18 -45.70
C GLN A 316 8.75 21.19 -46.51
N ILE A 317 7.95 22.04 -45.87
CA ILE A 317 7.14 23.07 -46.55
C ILE A 317 8.03 24.10 -47.23
N PHE A 318 9.10 24.52 -46.56
CA PHE A 318 10.06 25.47 -47.11
C PHE A 318 10.74 24.91 -48.38
N ARG A 319 11.22 23.66 -48.35
CA ARG A 319 11.80 23.00 -49.55
C ARG A 319 10.80 22.90 -50.70
N ARG A 320 9.53 22.59 -50.43
CA ARG A 320 8.49 22.48 -51.45
C ARG A 320 8.22 23.81 -52.17
N ASN A 321 8.34 24.93 -51.45
CA ASN A 321 8.00 26.26 -51.96
C ASN A 321 9.20 27.04 -52.54
N GLN A 322 10.42 26.48 -52.51
CA GLN A 322 11.60 27.05 -53.17
C GLN A 322 11.72 26.72 -54.67
N LEU A 323 10.76 25.98 -55.24
CA LEU A 323 10.74 25.57 -56.66
C LEU A 323 10.13 26.61 -57.62
N TRP A 324 10.13 27.90 -57.26
CA TRP A 324 9.71 29.00 -58.13
C TRP A 324 10.85 29.97 -58.39
#